data_AF-A0A3L7XM20-F1
#
_entry.id   AF-A0A3L7XM20-F1
#
_cell.length_a   1.000
_cell.length_b   1.000
_cell.length_c   1.000
_cell.angle_alpha   90.00
_cell.angle_beta   90.00
_cell.angle_gamma   90.00
#
_symmetry.space_group_name_H-M   'P 1'
#
loop_
_entity.id
_entity.type
_entity.pdbx_description
1 polymer ?
#
loop_
_entity_poly.entity_id
_entity_poly.type
_entity_poly.pdbx_seq_one_letter_code
_entity_poly.pdbx_strand_id
1 'polypeptide(L)'
;MSTFPIPGPLSLGDLLDRAFRLYRARFGLFVSTAALFLVPMSIISGLLTGTFITDYLDALTALGTGGSQPSEEAALRAFGGVLSFGGAVFLLGILSLLLNGLVTLALTSQGIGALHGESLTVGQGVRRALRRFWPFVRMSILQSLAYMAATIAILIPLGILFFLVVVVAGAIGIGVGSFDEASGIVAMIGLGLLLICG
;
A
#
# COMPACT_ATOMS: atom_id res chain seq x y z
N MET A 1 5.99 26.93 -33.38
CA MET A 1 5.77 26.53 -31.98
C MET A 1 6.63 27.43 -31.11
N SER A 2 6.03 28.33 -30.35
CA SER A 2 6.71 29.29 -29.49
C SER A 2 7.32 28.55 -28.29
N THR A 3 8.64 28.49 -28.23
CA THR A 3 9.38 28.15 -27.01
C THR A 3 9.08 29.24 -25.99
N PHE A 4 8.31 28.95 -24.94
CA PHE A 4 8.08 29.89 -23.86
C PHE A 4 9.36 29.93 -23.00
N PRO A 5 10.19 30.98 -23.05
CA PRO A 5 11.30 31.12 -22.11
C PRO A 5 10.73 31.15 -20.70
N ILE A 6 11.33 30.40 -19.77
CA ILE A 6 10.91 30.37 -18.36
C ILE A 6 11.54 31.61 -17.71
N PRO A 7 10.75 32.66 -17.40
CA PRO A 7 11.30 33.87 -16.80
C PRO A 7 11.23 33.73 -15.28
N GLY A 8 12.38 33.60 -14.62
CA GLY A 8 12.49 33.70 -13.16
C GLY A 8 11.92 32.50 -12.36
N PRO A 9 11.94 32.59 -11.01
CA PRO A 9 11.39 31.56 -10.14
C PRO A 9 9.88 31.45 -10.35
N LEU A 10 9.42 30.27 -10.74
CA LEU A 10 7.99 29.99 -10.93
C LEU A 10 7.30 29.91 -9.57
N SER A 11 6.18 30.61 -9.41
CA SER A 11 5.34 30.41 -8.24
C SER A 11 4.69 29.02 -8.28
N LEU A 12 4.27 28.50 -7.11
CA LEU A 12 3.52 27.24 -7.05
C LEU A 12 2.26 27.29 -7.92
N GLY A 13 1.60 28.46 -7.98
CA GLY A 13 0.43 28.69 -8.83
C GLY A 13 0.75 28.55 -10.32
N ASP A 14 1.87 29.12 -10.78
CA ASP A 14 2.31 29.00 -12.17
C ASP A 14 2.62 27.55 -12.56
N LEU A 15 3.23 26.79 -11.64
CA LEU A 15 3.53 25.37 -11.84
C LEU A 15 2.23 24.55 -11.99
N LEU A 16 1.25 24.77 -11.12
CA LEU A 16 -0.02 24.06 -11.15
C LEU A 16 -0.83 24.43 -12.40
N ASP A 17 -0.94 25.71 -12.74
CA ASP A 17 -1.65 26.18 -13.93
C ASP A 17 -1.03 25.61 -15.22
N ARG A 18 0.32 25.56 -15.31
CA ARG A 18 1.02 24.88 -16.40
C ARG A 18 0.76 23.38 -16.41
N ALA A 19 0.78 22.70 -15.27
CA ALA A 19 0.51 21.27 -15.17
C ALA A 19 -0.92 20.94 -15.60
N PHE A 20 -1.91 21.72 -15.18
CA PHE A 20 -3.31 21.53 -15.59
C PHE A 20 -3.54 21.82 -17.07
N ARG A 21 -2.93 22.87 -17.62
CA ARG A 21 -2.97 23.13 -19.07
C ARG A 21 -2.38 21.96 -19.87
N LEU A 22 -1.24 21.44 -19.41
CA LEU A 22 -0.60 20.28 -20.05
C LEU A 22 -1.50 19.04 -19.97
N TYR A 23 -2.06 18.77 -18.79
CA TYR A 23 -2.98 17.67 -18.56
C TYR A 23 -4.22 17.77 -19.44
N ARG A 24 -4.87 18.94 -19.51
CA ARG A 24 -6.06 19.17 -20.34
C ARG A 24 -5.75 19.02 -21.83
N ALA A 25 -4.62 19.54 -22.29
CA ALA A 25 -4.20 19.45 -23.69
C ALA A 25 -3.90 18.01 -24.13
N ARG A 26 -3.48 17.13 -23.21
CA ARG A 26 -3.11 15.73 -23.50
C ARG A 26 -3.90 14.70 -22.71
N PHE A 27 -5.10 15.06 -22.27
CA PHE A 27 -5.92 14.24 -21.37
C PHE A 27 -6.11 12.82 -21.90
N GLY A 28 -6.56 12.69 -23.15
CA GLY A 28 -6.82 11.37 -23.76
C GLY A 28 -5.57 10.49 -23.84
N LEU A 29 -4.39 11.08 -24.04
CA LEU A 29 -3.13 10.33 -24.12
C LEU A 29 -2.67 9.83 -22.75
N PHE A 30 -2.78 10.68 -21.72
CA PHE A 30 -2.47 10.27 -20.35
C PHE A 30 -3.47 9.24 -19.82
N VAL A 31 -4.77 9.46 -20.06
CA VAL A 31 -5.83 8.53 -19.64
C VAL A 31 -5.71 7.20 -20.36
N SER A 32 -5.47 7.17 -21.67
CA SER A 32 -5.29 5.90 -22.39
C SER A 32 -4.05 5.13 -21.92
N THR A 33 -2.95 5.82 -21.64
CA THR A 33 -1.74 5.19 -21.10
C THR A 33 -2.01 4.59 -19.72
N ALA A 34 -2.70 5.31 -18.82
CA ALA A 34 -3.06 4.78 -17.52
C ALA A 34 -4.07 3.63 -17.63
N ALA A 35 -5.12 3.79 -18.44
CA ALA A 35 -6.17 2.81 -18.62
C ALA A 35 -5.64 1.47 -19.16
N LEU A 36 -4.63 1.51 -20.04
CA LEU A 36 -3.99 0.33 -20.61
C LEU A 36 -3.47 -0.65 -19.53
N PHE A 37 -3.00 -0.14 -18.39
CA PHE A 37 -2.45 -0.97 -17.31
C PHE A 37 -3.41 -1.09 -16.13
N LEU A 38 -4.08 -0.01 -15.75
CA LEU A 38 -4.91 0.02 -14.56
C LEU A 38 -6.24 -0.69 -14.75
N VAL A 39 -6.88 -0.61 -15.93
CA VAL A 39 -8.18 -1.25 -16.15
C VAL A 39 -8.08 -2.78 -16.07
N PRO A 40 -7.15 -3.45 -16.78
CA PRO A 40 -7.01 -4.91 -16.65
C PRO A 40 -6.65 -5.33 -15.23
N MET A 41 -5.75 -4.58 -14.56
CA MET A 41 -5.40 -4.85 -13.17
C MET A 41 -6.63 -4.77 -12.26
N SER A 42 -7.43 -3.71 -12.36
CA SER A 42 -8.62 -3.52 -11.52
C SER A 42 -9.65 -4.63 -11.74
N ILE A 43 -9.80 -5.12 -12.98
CA ILE A 43 -10.66 -6.27 -13.27
C ILE A 43 -10.15 -7.53 -12.55
N ILE A 44 -8.86 -7.84 -12.68
CA ILE A 44 -8.25 -9.02 -12.02
C ILE A 44 -8.37 -8.91 -10.50
N SER A 45 -8.08 -7.74 -9.94
CA SER A 45 -8.19 -7.48 -8.51
C SER A 45 -9.63 -7.62 -8.02
N GLY A 46 -10.60 -7.10 -8.78
CA GLY A 46 -12.02 -7.22 -8.46
C GLY A 46 -12.50 -8.66 -8.47
N LEU A 47 -12.10 -9.45 -9.48
CA LEU A 47 -12.44 -10.87 -9.57
C LEU A 47 -11.87 -11.66 -8.38
N LEU A 48 -10.59 -11.47 -8.05
CA LEU A 48 -9.95 -12.17 -6.92
C LEU A 48 -10.54 -11.76 -5.56
N THR A 49 -10.91 -10.49 -5.41
CA THR A 49 -11.56 -10.02 -4.18
C THR A 49 -12.97 -10.59 -4.06
N GLY A 50 -13.71 -10.67 -5.18
CA GLY A 50 -15.06 -11.24 -5.20
C GLY A 50 -15.11 -12.72 -4.84
N THR A 51 -14.16 -13.53 -5.36
CA THR A 51 -14.05 -14.95 -4.98
C THR A 51 -13.76 -15.10 -3.50
N PHE A 52 -12.81 -14.32 -2.97
CA PHE A 52 -12.46 -14.38 -1.55
C PHE A 52 -13.61 -13.98 -0.61
N ILE A 53 -14.34 -12.91 -0.93
CA ILE A 53 -15.49 -12.49 -0.12
C ILE A 53 -16.53 -13.61 -0.06
N THR A 54 -16.77 -14.28 -1.18
CA THR A 54 -17.71 -15.41 -1.24
C THR A 54 -17.23 -16.57 -0.36
N ASP A 55 -15.98 -17.01 -0.53
CA ASP A 55 -15.40 -18.10 0.27
C ASP A 55 -15.39 -17.78 1.78
N TYR A 56 -15.12 -16.52 2.14
CA TYR A 56 -15.13 -16.05 3.51
C TYR A 56 -16.54 -16.07 4.13
N LEU A 57 -17.55 -15.59 3.39
CA LEU A 57 -18.94 -15.60 3.85
C LEU A 57 -19.48 -17.04 3.98
N ASP A 58 -19.10 -17.93 3.08
CA ASP A 58 -19.45 -19.36 3.16
C ASP A 58 -18.82 -20.00 4.40
N ALA A 59 -17.54 -19.72 4.67
CA ALA A 59 -16.86 -20.19 5.87
C ALA A 59 -17.50 -19.66 7.16
N LEU A 60 -17.86 -18.37 7.20
CA LEU A 60 -18.58 -17.78 8.34
C LEU A 60 -19.97 -18.41 8.53
N THR A 61 -20.71 -18.65 7.44
CA THR A 61 -22.04 -19.25 7.50
C THR A 61 -21.97 -20.70 7.99
N ALA A 62 -20.96 -21.46 7.55
CA ALA A 62 -20.71 -22.82 8.01
C ALA A 62 -20.39 -22.86 9.52
N LEU A 63 -19.59 -21.91 10.01
CA LEU A 63 -19.28 -21.78 11.44
C LEU A 63 -20.49 -21.32 12.27
N GLY A 64 -21.34 -20.44 11.72
CA GLY A 64 -22.52 -19.90 12.41
C GLY A 64 -23.70 -20.88 12.48
N THR A 65 -23.78 -21.85 11.56
CA THR A 65 -24.86 -22.85 11.52
C THR A 65 -24.47 -24.19 12.14
N GLY A 66 -23.18 -24.48 12.29
CA GLY A 66 -22.68 -25.71 12.92
C GLY A 66 -22.37 -25.54 14.41
N GLY A 67 -23.30 -25.95 15.29
CA GLY A 67 -23.09 -25.97 16.76
C GLY A 67 -22.13 -27.06 17.27
N SER A 68 -21.45 -27.78 16.39
CA SER A 68 -20.49 -28.85 16.68
C SER A 68 -19.14 -28.52 16.07
N GLN A 69 -18.04 -28.86 16.76
CA GLN A 69 -16.66 -28.62 16.32
C GLN A 69 -16.49 -28.78 14.80
N PRO A 70 -15.89 -27.79 14.10
CA PRO A 70 -15.69 -27.89 12.66
C PRO A 70 -14.90 -29.17 12.36
N SER A 71 -15.35 -29.92 11.35
CA SER A 71 -14.61 -31.11 10.90
C SER A 71 -13.18 -30.72 10.53
N GLU A 72 -12.23 -31.62 10.80
CA GLU A 72 -10.81 -31.38 10.48
C GLU A 72 -10.60 -31.00 9.01
N GLU A 73 -11.41 -31.58 8.11
CA GLU A 73 -11.44 -31.22 6.69
C GLU A 73 -11.90 -29.77 6.43
N ALA A 74 -12.90 -29.28 7.18
CA ALA A 74 -13.37 -27.90 7.06
C ALA A 74 -12.32 -26.91 7.56
N ALA A 75 -11.62 -27.23 8.66
CA ALA A 75 -10.53 -26.42 9.19
C ALA A 75 -9.35 -26.34 8.21
N LEU A 76 -8.94 -27.46 7.62
CA LEU A 76 -7.86 -27.51 6.61
C LEU A 76 -8.24 -26.74 5.34
N ARG A 77 -9.49 -26.84 4.87
CA ARG A 77 -9.97 -26.05 3.72
C ARG A 77 -9.98 -24.55 4.01
N ALA A 78 -10.46 -24.14 5.19
CA ALA A 78 -10.45 -22.73 5.60
C ALA A 78 -9.02 -22.19 5.66
N PHE A 79 -8.09 -22.92 6.27
CA PHE A 79 -6.69 -22.52 6.35
C PHE A 79 -6.01 -22.46 4.97
N GLY A 80 -6.27 -23.45 4.11
CA GLY A 80 -5.80 -23.46 2.71
C GLY A 80 -6.36 -22.30 1.88
N GLY A 81 -7.62 -21.93 2.09
CA GLY A 81 -8.25 -20.76 1.48
C GLY A 81 -7.57 -19.46 1.90
N VAL A 82 -7.31 -19.28 3.21
CA VAL A 82 -6.60 -18.10 3.74
C VAL A 82 -5.18 -17.99 3.18
N LEU A 83 -4.43 -19.09 3.14
CA LEU A 83 -3.07 -19.09 2.58
C LEU A 83 -3.06 -18.81 1.08
N SER A 84 -3.94 -19.45 0.31
CA SER A 84 -4.00 -19.25 -1.14
C SER A 84 -4.43 -17.82 -1.50
N PHE A 85 -5.39 -17.25 -0.77
CA PHE A 85 -5.77 -15.85 -0.90
C PHE A 85 -4.64 -14.91 -0.51
N GLY A 86 -3.98 -15.13 0.64
CA GLY A 86 -2.85 -14.31 1.08
C GLY A 86 -1.72 -14.31 0.04
N GLY A 87 -1.41 -15.47 -0.54
CA GLY A 87 -0.47 -15.59 -1.65
C GLY A 87 -0.92 -14.84 -2.91
N ALA A 88 -2.19 -14.95 -3.30
CA ALA A 88 -2.74 -14.25 -4.45
C ALA A 88 -2.72 -12.72 -4.27
N VAL A 89 -3.12 -12.21 -3.10
CA VAL A 89 -3.06 -10.79 -2.74
C VAL A 89 -1.63 -10.29 -2.74
N PHE A 90 -0.70 -11.06 -2.19
CA PHE A 90 0.72 -10.70 -2.18
C PHE A 90 1.28 -10.57 -3.60
N LEU A 91 1.02 -11.56 -4.46
CA LEU A 91 1.44 -11.53 -5.87
C LEU A 91 0.78 -10.37 -6.63
N LEU A 92 -0.51 -10.12 -6.40
CA LEU A 92 -1.22 -9.00 -7.01
C LEU A 92 -0.70 -7.65 -6.50
N GLY A 93 -0.29 -7.58 -5.23
CA GLY A 93 0.36 -6.41 -4.64
C GLY A 93 1.69 -6.11 -5.32
N ILE A 94 2.53 -7.12 -5.53
CA ILE A 94 3.78 -6.98 -6.30
C ILE A 94 3.48 -6.52 -7.73
N LEU A 95 2.56 -7.20 -8.42
CA LEU A 95 2.21 -6.84 -9.78
C LEU A 95 1.66 -5.41 -9.89
N SER A 96 0.81 -5.00 -8.95
CA SER A 96 0.27 -3.66 -8.82
C SER A 96 1.38 -2.62 -8.67
N LEU A 97 2.34 -2.88 -7.77
CA LEU A 97 3.49 -1.99 -7.55
C LEU A 97 4.31 -1.80 -8.83
N LEU A 98 4.60 -2.90 -9.54
CA LEU A 98 5.35 -2.86 -10.79
C LEU A 98 4.59 -2.11 -11.90
N LEU A 99 3.30 -2.39 -12.07
CA LEU A 99 2.46 -1.71 -13.05
C LEU A 99 2.31 -0.22 -12.75
N ASN A 100 2.13 0.17 -11.48
CA ASN A 100 2.05 1.56 -11.07
C ASN A 100 3.36 2.31 -11.34
N GLY A 101 4.51 1.68 -11.06
CA GLY A 101 5.83 2.20 -11.42
C GLY A 101 5.97 2.42 -12.93
N LEU A 102 5.50 1.46 -13.74
CA LEU A 102 5.53 1.56 -15.19
C LEU A 102 4.64 2.69 -15.72
N VAL A 103 3.42 2.82 -15.20
CA VAL A 103 2.50 3.92 -15.52
C VAL A 103 3.12 5.26 -15.17
N THR A 104 3.67 5.40 -13.96
CA THR A 104 4.33 6.61 -13.50
C THR A 104 5.49 7.01 -14.41
N LEU A 105 6.36 6.05 -14.77
CA LEU A 105 7.46 6.30 -15.71
C LEU A 105 6.97 6.68 -17.11
N ALA A 106 5.93 6.01 -17.61
CA ALA A 106 5.37 6.30 -18.92
C ALA A 106 4.78 7.71 -18.98
N LEU A 107 3.93 8.06 -18.02
CA LEU A 107 3.33 9.40 -17.92
C LEU A 107 4.38 10.49 -17.72
N THR A 108 5.38 10.24 -16.87
CA THR A 108 6.50 11.18 -16.66
C THR A 108 7.26 11.40 -17.96
N SER A 109 7.56 10.33 -18.70
CA SER A 109 8.27 10.44 -19.99
C SER A 109 7.47 11.19 -21.05
N GLN A 110 6.15 10.99 -21.09
CA GLN A 110 5.25 11.70 -21.98
C GLN A 110 5.11 13.18 -21.59
N GLY A 111 5.07 13.48 -20.29
CA GLY A 111 5.07 14.84 -19.76
C GLY A 111 6.35 15.60 -20.11
N ILE A 112 7.51 14.97 -19.91
CA ILE A 112 8.82 15.53 -20.31
C ILE A 112 8.87 15.76 -21.81
N GLY A 113 8.43 14.79 -22.63
CA GLY A 113 8.37 14.96 -24.09
C GLY A 113 7.46 16.12 -24.48
N ALA A 114 6.30 16.25 -23.84
CA ALA A 114 5.36 17.33 -24.10
C ALA A 114 5.92 18.73 -23.75
N LEU A 115 6.71 18.84 -22.67
CA LEU A 115 7.41 20.08 -22.32
C LEU A 115 8.48 20.48 -23.36
N HIS A 116 9.06 19.51 -24.07
CA HIS A 116 10.00 19.75 -25.17
C HIS A 116 9.32 19.88 -26.55
N GLY A 117 7.98 19.89 -26.60
CA GLY A 117 7.23 19.97 -27.86
C GLY A 117 7.14 18.65 -28.63
N GLU A 118 7.61 17.54 -28.07
CA GLU A 118 7.51 16.21 -28.67
C GLU A 118 6.12 15.59 -28.45
N SER A 119 5.54 14.99 -29.50
CA SER A 119 4.32 14.19 -29.41
C SER A 119 4.68 12.70 -29.37
N LEU A 120 4.94 12.18 -28.16
CA LEU A 120 5.19 10.75 -27.96
C LEU A 120 3.87 9.98 -28.00
N THR A 121 3.80 8.92 -28.80
CA THR A 121 2.65 8.00 -28.80
C THR A 121 2.63 7.14 -27.53
N VAL A 122 1.47 6.55 -27.20
CA VAL A 122 1.32 5.66 -26.03
C VAL A 122 2.39 4.56 -26.03
N GLY A 123 2.58 3.88 -27.16
CA GLY A 123 3.57 2.81 -27.30
C GLY A 123 5.02 3.27 -27.14
N GLN A 124 5.36 4.47 -27.60
CA GLN A 124 6.71 5.05 -27.40
C GLN A 124 6.96 5.37 -25.92
N GLY A 125 5.96 5.93 -25.23
CA GLY A 125 6.01 6.17 -23.79
C GLY A 125 6.25 4.87 -23.00
N VAL A 126 5.48 3.82 -23.31
CA VAL A 126 5.63 2.51 -22.66
C VAL A 126 7.00 1.89 -22.93
N ARG A 127 7.48 1.92 -24.18
CA ARG A 127 8.82 1.39 -24.53
C ARG A 127 9.93 2.12 -23.77
N ARG A 128 9.80 3.44 -23.61
CA ARG A 128 10.76 4.25 -22.84
C ARG A 128 10.70 3.94 -21.34
N ALA A 129 9.50 3.76 -20.80
CA ALA A 129 9.27 3.34 -19.42
C ALA A 129 9.90 1.97 -19.14
N LEU A 130 9.67 0.97 -20.00
CA LEU A 130 10.24 -0.38 -19.87
C LEU A 130 11.77 -0.39 -19.88
N ARG A 131 12.41 0.45 -20.70
CA ARG A 131 13.89 0.56 -20.70
C ARG A 131 14.44 1.13 -19.39
N ARG A 132 13.67 1.99 -18.70
CA ARG A 132 14.07 2.61 -17.43
C ARG A 132 13.49 1.90 -16.20
N PHE A 133 12.72 0.83 -16.42
CA PHE A 133 12.05 0.09 -15.36
C PHE A 133 13.02 -0.53 -14.36
N TRP A 134 14.09 -1.18 -14.83
CA TRP A 134 15.09 -1.79 -13.95
C TRP A 134 15.79 -0.81 -13.00
N PRO A 135 16.31 0.35 -13.47
CA PRO A 135 16.79 1.40 -12.57
C PRO A 135 15.75 1.87 -11.55
N PHE A 136 14.50 2.03 -11.96
CA PHE A 136 13.41 2.44 -11.07
C PHE A 136 13.11 1.39 -9.99
N VAL A 137 13.10 0.11 -10.33
CA VAL A 137 12.92 -0.99 -9.37
C VAL A 137 14.04 -0.99 -8.33
N ARG A 138 15.31 -0.85 -8.77
CA ARG A 138 16.45 -0.77 -7.84
C ARG A 138 16.34 0.41 -6.88
N MET A 139 15.96 1.58 -7.39
CA MET A 139 15.75 2.78 -6.58
C MET A 139 14.59 2.59 -5.60
N SER A 140 13.49 1.97 -6.04
CA SER A 140 12.31 1.70 -5.21
C SER A 140 12.63 0.74 -4.06
N ILE A 141 13.42 -0.31 -4.31
CA ILE A 141 13.87 -1.25 -3.27
C ILE A 141 14.75 -0.52 -2.23
N LEU A 142 15.67 0.33 -2.68
CA LEU A 142 16.53 1.09 -1.76
C LEU A 142 15.70 2.06 -0.91
N GLN A 143 14.74 2.74 -1.52
CA GLN A 143 13.81 3.64 -0.85
C GLN A 143 12.92 2.90 0.16
N SER A 144 12.37 1.73 -0.20
CA SER A 144 11.57 0.94 0.73
C SER A 144 12.40 0.42 1.91
N LEU A 145 13.65 0.00 1.65
CA LEU A 145 14.56 -0.44 2.71
C LEU A 145 14.90 0.71 3.66
N ALA A 146 15.12 1.92 3.13
CA ALA A 146 15.35 3.12 3.93
C ALA A 146 14.12 3.48 4.78
N TYR A 147 12.91 3.44 4.22
CA TYR A 147 11.69 3.68 4.98
C TYR A 147 11.44 2.61 6.05
N MET A 148 11.71 1.35 5.75
CA MET A 148 11.61 0.25 6.71
C MET A 148 12.60 0.45 7.86
N ALA A 149 13.86 0.79 7.55
CA ALA A 149 14.89 1.07 8.55
C ALA A 149 14.51 2.28 9.42
N ALA A 150 14.02 3.37 8.82
CA ALA A 150 13.55 4.54 9.56
C ALA A 150 12.35 4.21 10.46
N THR A 151 11.41 3.41 9.96
CA THR A 151 10.22 2.97 10.71
C THR A 151 10.64 2.13 11.92
N ILE A 152 11.53 1.15 11.74
CA ILE A 152 12.07 0.33 12.83
C ILE A 152 12.84 1.20 13.83
N ALA A 153 13.68 2.13 13.37
CA ALA A 153 14.46 3.02 14.21
C ALA A 153 13.59 3.95 15.08
N ILE A 154 12.37 4.29 14.62
CA ILE A 154 11.40 5.09 15.39
C ILE A 154 10.54 4.22 16.30
N LEU A 155 10.05 3.08 15.79
CA LEU A 155 9.16 2.19 16.53
C LEU A 155 9.84 1.50 17.70
N ILE A 156 11.11 1.08 17.58
CA ILE A 156 11.82 0.40 18.66
C ILE A 156 11.94 1.30 19.91
N PRO A 157 12.48 2.54 19.85
CA PRO A 157 12.53 3.43 21.01
C PRO A 157 11.15 3.77 21.56
N LEU A 158 10.16 3.99 20.70
CA LEU A 158 8.79 4.27 21.12
C LEU A 158 8.16 3.09 21.86
N GLY A 159 8.38 1.87 21.35
CA GLY A 159 7.93 0.63 21.98
C GLY A 159 8.59 0.41 23.33
N ILE A 160 9.91 0.66 23.44
CA ILE A 160 10.64 0.59 24.72
C ILE A 160 10.09 1.64 25.70
N LEU A 161 9.88 2.88 25.26
CA LEU A 161 9.32 3.94 26.10
C LEU A 161 7.92 3.58 26.60
N PHE A 162 7.05 3.11 25.70
CA PHE A 162 5.70 2.68 26.03
C PHE A 162 5.72 1.52 27.04
N PHE A 163 6.58 0.53 26.82
CA PHE A 163 6.77 -0.58 27.74
C PHE A 163 7.20 -0.10 29.13
N LEU A 164 8.18 0.82 29.21
CA LEU A 164 8.62 1.40 30.49
C LEU A 164 7.49 2.15 31.21
N VAL A 165 6.68 2.93 30.48
CA VAL A 165 5.53 3.64 31.05
C VAL A 165 4.52 2.67 31.65
N VAL A 166 4.19 1.59 30.93
CA VAL A 166 3.25 0.56 31.42
C VAL A 166 3.81 -0.14 32.67
N VAL A 167 5.09 -0.49 32.68
CA VAL A 167 5.74 -1.13 33.83
C VAL A 167 5.77 -0.22 35.05
N VAL A 168 6.13 1.06 34.89
CA VAL A 168 6.17 2.03 35.99
C VAL A 168 4.77 2.32 36.53
N ALA A 169 3.79 2.52 35.65
CA ALA A 169 2.40 2.73 36.06
C ALA A 169 1.83 1.50 36.80
N GLY A 170 2.14 0.29 36.33
CA GLY A 170 1.77 -0.95 37.00
C GLY A 170 2.43 -1.10 38.38
N ALA A 171 3.73 -0.79 38.50
CA ALA A 171 4.44 -0.84 39.77
C ALA A 171 3.89 0.16 40.80
N ILE A 172 3.55 1.39 40.37
CA ILE A 172 2.90 2.38 41.22
C ILE A 172 1.51 1.88 41.68
N GLY A 173 0.71 1.32 40.76
CA GLY A 173 -0.62 0.79 41.10
C GLY A 173 -0.59 -0.31 42.17
N ILE A 174 0.39 -1.23 42.09
CA ILE A 174 0.59 -2.28 43.10
C ILE A 174 1.03 -1.67 44.45
N GLY A 175 1.94 -0.68 44.42
CA GLY A 175 2.47 -0.04 45.63
C GLY A 175 1.45 0.79 46.41
N VAL A 176 0.40 1.29 45.76
CA VAL A 176 -0.65 2.11 46.37
C VAL A 176 -1.78 1.25 46.99
N GLY A 177 -1.74 -0.08 46.82
CA GLY A 177 -2.63 -1.03 47.50
C GLY A 177 -4.09 -1.01 47.03
N SER A 178 -4.43 -0.20 46.02
CA SER A 178 -5.75 -0.15 45.41
C SER A 178 -5.82 -1.14 44.23
N PHE A 179 -6.05 -2.42 44.53
CA PHE A 179 -6.45 -3.40 43.51
C PHE A 179 -7.91 -3.18 43.13
N ASP A 180 -8.17 -2.11 42.40
CA ASP A 180 -9.46 -1.90 41.74
C ASP A 180 -9.53 -2.75 40.46
N GLU A 181 -10.71 -3.20 40.03
CA GLU A 181 -10.89 -4.04 38.82
C GLU A 181 -10.22 -3.44 37.56
N ALA A 182 -10.05 -2.11 37.54
CA ALA A 182 -9.36 -1.37 36.49
C ALA A 182 -7.88 -1.73 36.34
N SER A 183 -7.16 -2.09 37.41
CA SER A 183 -5.73 -2.44 37.32
C SER A 183 -5.51 -3.77 36.62
N GLY A 184 -6.47 -4.71 36.75
CA GLY A 184 -6.45 -5.99 36.03
C GLY A 184 -6.66 -5.81 34.51
N ILE A 185 -7.54 -4.89 34.12
CA ILE A 185 -7.81 -4.58 32.70
C ILE A 185 -6.58 -3.92 32.06
N VAL A 186 -5.91 -3.00 32.74
CA VAL A 186 -4.68 -2.36 32.22
C VAL A 186 -3.54 -3.38 32.06
N ALA A 187 -3.39 -4.33 32.99
CA ALA A 187 -2.41 -5.41 32.88
C ALA A 187 -2.74 -6.37 31.71
N MET A 188 -4.02 -6.71 31.52
CA MET A 188 -4.48 -7.58 30.42
C MET A 188 -4.35 -6.90 29.05
N ILE A 189 -4.66 -5.60 28.94
CA ILE A 189 -4.45 -4.81 27.72
C ILE A 189 -2.95 -4.65 27.42
N GLY A 190 -2.13 -4.44 28.46
CA GLY A 190 -0.67 -4.40 28.34
C GLY A 190 -0.09 -5.72 27.80
N LEU A 191 -0.56 -6.86 28.32
CA LEU A 191 -0.15 -8.20 27.88
C LEU A 191 -0.67 -8.54 26.48
N GLY A 192 -1.89 -8.12 26.15
CA GLY A 192 -2.49 -8.28 24.83
C GLY A 192 -1.76 -7.48 23.74
N LEU A 193 -1.38 -6.24 24.03
CA LEU A 193 -0.56 -5.42 23.13
C LEU A 193 0.86 -5.98 22.96
N LEU A 194 1.44 -6.57 24.01
CA LEU A 194 2.74 -7.24 23.95
C LEU A 194 2.71 -8.45 23.01
N LEU A 195 1.60 -9.20 22.97
CA LEU A 195 1.41 -10.33 22.06
C LEU A 195 1.13 -9.91 20.61
N ILE A 196 0.55 -8.73 20.39
CA ILE A 196 0.22 -8.22 19.05
C ILE A 196 1.43 -7.49 18.42
N CYS A 197 2.28 -6.86 19.24
CA CYS A 197 3.45 -6.12 18.79
C CYS A 197 4.78 -6.88 18.91
N GLY A 198 4.79 -8.04 19.57
CA GLY A 198 5.96 -8.92 19.76
C GLY A 198 6.08 -10.02 18.72
#